data_AF-A0A3S0PLG2-F1
#
_entry.id   AF-A0A3S0PLG2-F1
#
_cell.length_a   1.000
_cell.length_b   1.000
_cell.length_c   1.000
_cell.angle_alpha   90.00
_cell.angle_beta   90.00
_cell.angle_gamma   90.00
#
_symmetry.space_group_name_H-M   'P 1'
#
loop_
_entity.id
_entity.type
_entity.pdbx_description
1 polymer ?
#
loop_
_entity_poly.entity_id
_entity_poly.type
_entity_poly.pdbx_seq_one_letter_code
_entity_poly.pdbx_strand_id
1 'polypeptide(L)'
;MSATVSVHDLNSNAIRHKKPLGDRVGMTQLGALVITLMPGHESSEYHRHHYEEECVYILSGRGEATIGDQVCSVGAGDFLGFARGGPAHVLTNTGSEPLVFFVVGQRLEHDVCDYPRKGVRLYIAGKDEAYVDL
;
A
#
# COMPACT_ATOMS: atom_id res chain seq x y z
N MET A 1 -0.55 -5.31 -21.29
CA MET A 1 0.16 -6.25 -20.38
C MET A 1 -0.77 -6.63 -19.23
N SER A 2 -0.83 -7.91 -18.87
CA SER A 2 -1.73 -8.43 -17.83
C SER A 2 -1.32 -7.97 -16.42
N ALA A 3 -2.30 -7.91 -15.52
CA ALA A 3 -2.07 -7.74 -14.08
C ALA A 3 -1.78 -9.10 -13.44
N THR A 4 -1.05 -9.11 -12.32
CA THR A 4 -0.87 -10.29 -11.47
C THR A 4 -1.65 -10.11 -10.17
N VAL A 5 -2.20 -11.20 -9.63
CA VAL A 5 -2.88 -11.17 -8.32
C VAL A 5 -1.85 -11.43 -7.23
N SER A 6 -1.93 -10.67 -6.13
CA SER A 6 -1.12 -10.88 -4.93
C SER A 6 -1.98 -10.69 -3.68
N VAL A 7 -1.72 -11.49 -2.64
CA VAL A 7 -2.32 -11.34 -1.30
C VAL A 7 -1.24 -10.83 -0.35
N HIS A 8 -1.56 -9.96 0.59
CA HIS A 8 -0.62 -9.53 1.63
C HIS A 8 -0.43 -10.63 2.67
N ASP A 9 0.81 -10.92 3.08
CA ASP A 9 1.10 -12.05 3.98
C ASP A 9 0.42 -11.94 5.34
N LEU A 10 0.26 -10.71 5.84
CA LEU A 10 -0.43 -10.43 7.11
C LEU A 10 -1.94 -10.18 6.98
N ASN A 11 -2.47 -10.01 5.77
CA ASN A 11 -3.89 -9.67 5.54
C ASN A 11 -4.46 -10.47 4.37
N SER A 12 -5.20 -11.53 4.67
CA SER A 12 -5.86 -12.35 3.65
C SER A 12 -6.95 -11.61 2.86
N ASN A 13 -7.45 -10.47 3.36
CA ASN A 13 -8.40 -9.61 2.62
C ASN A 13 -7.69 -8.57 1.72
N ALA A 14 -6.38 -8.40 1.86
CA ALA A 14 -5.61 -7.49 1.02
C ALA A 14 -5.22 -8.15 -0.31
N ILE A 15 -6.22 -8.37 -1.16
CA ILE A 15 -6.08 -8.98 -2.48
C ILE A 15 -5.99 -7.89 -3.54
N ARG A 16 -4.83 -7.83 -4.22
CA ARG A 16 -4.49 -6.80 -5.19
C ARG A 16 -4.26 -7.38 -6.58
N HIS A 17 -4.83 -6.75 -7.59
CA HIS A 17 -4.38 -6.92 -8.98
C HIS A 17 -3.33 -5.85 -9.29
N LYS A 18 -2.07 -6.26 -9.45
CA LYS A 18 -0.90 -5.37 -9.60
C LYS A 18 -0.40 -5.31 -11.04
N LYS A 19 -0.04 -4.12 -11.49
CA LYS A 19 0.78 -3.88 -12.69
C LYS A 19 2.05 -3.13 -12.25
N PRO A 20 3.17 -3.85 -12.01
CA PRO A 20 4.42 -3.22 -11.57
C PRO A 20 5.10 -2.50 -12.73
N LEU A 21 4.76 -1.23 -12.94
CA LEU A 21 5.23 -0.46 -14.09
C LEU A 21 6.71 -0.13 -13.98
N GLY A 22 7.17 0.28 -12.80
CA GLY A 22 8.58 0.61 -12.53
C GLY A 22 9.51 -0.57 -12.81
N ASP A 23 9.16 -1.76 -12.34
CA ASP A 23 9.95 -2.98 -12.59
C ASP A 23 10.07 -3.30 -14.09
N ARG A 24 8.97 -3.11 -14.83
CA ARG A 24 8.93 -3.39 -16.27
C ARG A 24 9.80 -2.47 -17.12
N VAL A 25 10.19 -1.32 -16.57
CA VAL A 25 11.07 -0.35 -17.25
C VAL A 25 12.43 -0.20 -16.57
N GLY A 26 12.74 -1.07 -15.60
CA GLY A 26 14.05 -1.13 -14.94
C GLY A 26 14.30 -0.08 -13.86
N MET A 27 13.26 0.51 -13.26
CA MET A 27 13.43 1.40 -12.11
C MET A 27 13.85 0.60 -10.86
N THR A 28 14.80 1.14 -10.11
CA THR A 28 15.36 0.46 -8.93
C THR A 28 15.02 1.16 -7.62
N GLN A 29 14.99 2.50 -7.60
CA GLN A 29 14.83 3.28 -6.36
C GLN A 29 13.39 3.61 -5.99
N LEU A 30 12.45 3.45 -6.92
CA LEU A 30 11.03 3.67 -6.68
C LEU A 30 10.25 2.44 -7.17
N GLY A 31 9.33 1.98 -6.33
CA GLY A 31 8.24 1.12 -6.77
C GLY A 31 7.15 1.99 -7.37
N ALA A 32 6.81 1.78 -8.64
CA ALA A 32 5.73 2.50 -9.32
C ALA A 32 4.76 1.48 -9.92
N LEU A 33 3.52 1.45 -9.44
CA LEU A 33 2.60 0.37 -9.79
C LEU A 33 1.14 0.82 -9.80
N VAL A 34 0.37 0.27 -10.74
CA VAL A 34 -1.09 0.42 -10.76
C VAL A 34 -1.70 -0.76 -10.02
N ILE A 35 -2.54 -0.48 -9.03
CA ILE A 35 -3.32 -1.46 -8.28
C ILE A 35 -4.78 -1.34 -8.65
N THR A 36 -5.45 -2.49 -8.74
CA THR A 36 -6.90 -2.59 -8.75
C THR A 36 -7.35 -3.44 -7.57
N LEU A 37 -8.27 -2.89 -6.77
CA LEU A 37 -8.96 -3.59 -5.69
C LEU A 37 -10.40 -3.88 -6.13
N MET A 38 -10.82 -5.13 -6.02
CA MET A 38 -12.22 -5.48 -6.19
C MET A 38 -13.03 -5.06 -4.96
N PRO A 39 -14.36 -4.87 -5.06
CA PRO A 39 -15.21 -4.53 -3.93
C PRO A 39 -14.96 -5.40 -2.69
N GLY A 40 -14.82 -4.76 -1.53
CA GLY A 40 -14.57 -5.41 -0.24
C GLY A 40 -13.10 -5.69 0.10
N HIS A 41 -12.16 -5.54 -0.85
CA HIS A 41 -10.73 -5.81 -0.61
C HIS A 41 -9.93 -4.57 -0.21
N GLU A 42 -8.79 -4.84 0.43
CA GLU A 42 -7.87 -3.85 0.99
C GLU A 42 -6.56 -3.74 0.19
N SER A 43 -5.90 -2.59 0.27
CA SER A 43 -4.62 -2.35 -0.42
C SER A 43 -3.44 -3.06 0.24
N SER A 44 -3.48 -3.27 1.56
CA SER A 44 -2.40 -3.84 2.35
C SER A 44 -2.93 -4.29 3.72
N GLU A 45 -2.06 -4.77 4.60
CA GLU A 45 -2.34 -4.68 6.03
C GLU A 45 -2.21 -3.21 6.48
N TYR A 46 -2.91 -2.81 7.55
CA TYR A 46 -2.79 -1.47 8.11
C TYR A 46 -1.37 -1.26 8.63
N HIS A 47 -0.63 -0.35 8.00
CA HIS A 47 0.82 -0.25 8.18
C HIS A 47 1.34 1.18 8.13
N ARG A 48 2.53 1.41 8.69
CA ARG A 48 3.29 2.67 8.53
C ARG A 48 4.75 2.37 8.23
N HIS A 49 5.32 3.14 7.33
CA HIS A 49 6.76 3.17 7.09
C HIS A 49 7.44 4.20 8.00
N HIS A 50 8.61 3.86 8.54
CA HIS A 50 9.41 4.78 9.35
C HIS A 50 10.41 5.58 8.50
N TYR A 51 10.89 5.01 7.39
CA TYR A 51 11.90 5.65 6.54
C TYR A 51 11.43 5.88 5.09
N GLU A 52 10.66 4.95 4.52
CA GLU A 52 10.10 5.13 3.18
C GLU A 52 8.93 6.13 3.16
N GLU A 53 8.88 6.97 2.13
CA GLU A 53 7.67 7.68 1.74
C GLU A 53 6.86 6.87 0.72
N GLU A 54 5.54 6.97 0.81
CA GLU A 54 4.59 6.38 -0.12
C GLU A 54 3.54 7.42 -0.53
N CYS A 55 3.04 7.34 -1.75
CA CYS A 55 1.90 8.12 -2.19
C CYS A 55 0.98 7.35 -3.13
N VAL A 56 -0.30 7.74 -3.13
CA VAL A 56 -1.37 7.14 -3.92
C VAL A 56 -2.10 8.24 -4.68
N TYR A 57 -2.41 7.97 -5.95
CA TYR A 57 -3.28 8.79 -6.78
C TYR A 57 -4.41 7.93 -7.34
N ILE A 58 -5.66 8.27 -7.02
CA ILE A 58 -6.82 7.48 -7.44
C ILE A 58 -7.15 7.77 -8.90
N LEU A 59 -7.18 6.72 -9.71
CA LEU A 59 -7.46 6.79 -11.14
C LEU A 59 -8.94 6.63 -11.44
N SER A 60 -9.62 5.69 -10.77
CA SER A 60 -11.06 5.45 -10.94
C SER A 60 -11.64 4.67 -9.76
N GLY A 61 -12.97 4.67 -9.64
CA GLY A 61 -13.68 4.01 -8.54
C GLY A 61 -13.75 4.87 -7.29
N ARG A 62 -14.26 4.30 -6.20
CA ARG A 62 -14.41 4.95 -4.90
C ARG A 62 -14.10 3.97 -3.78
N GLY A 63 -13.66 4.49 -2.65
CA GLY A 63 -13.42 3.69 -1.45
C GLY A 63 -13.17 4.58 -0.24
N GLU A 64 -12.51 4.02 0.75
CA GLU A 64 -12.12 4.73 1.97
C GLU A 64 -10.64 4.50 2.25
N ALA A 65 -9.94 5.55 2.68
CA ALA A 65 -8.63 5.43 3.29
C ALA A 65 -8.78 5.62 4.80
N THR A 66 -8.33 4.62 5.57
CA THR A 66 -8.11 4.78 7.01
C THR A 66 -6.68 5.27 7.21
N ILE A 67 -6.50 6.39 7.92
CA ILE A 67 -5.19 7.02 8.17
C ILE A 67 -5.15 7.46 9.63
N GLY A 68 -4.37 6.77 10.46
CA GLY A 68 -4.43 6.95 11.92
C GLY A 68 -5.85 6.70 12.42
N ASP A 69 -6.40 7.68 13.14
CA ASP A 69 -7.76 7.66 13.69
C ASP A 69 -8.82 8.21 12.72
N GLN A 70 -8.43 8.60 11.51
CA GLN A 70 -9.33 9.20 10.52
C GLN A 70 -9.71 8.20 9.43
N VAL A 71 -10.94 8.31 8.95
CA VAL A 71 -11.42 7.62 7.75
C VAL A 71 -11.89 8.69 6.77
N CYS A 72 -11.34 8.69 5.56
CA CYS A 72 -11.71 9.60 4.49
C CYS A 72 -12.20 8.84 3.27
N SER A 73 -13.30 9.30 2.67
CA SER A 73 -13.74 8.80 1.37
C SER A 73 -12.76 9.27 0.30
N VAL A 74 -12.45 8.40 -0.65
CA VAL A 74 -11.55 8.68 -1.77
C VAL A 74 -12.21 8.32 -3.10
N GLY A 75 -11.88 9.07 -4.14
CA GLY A 75 -12.34 8.88 -5.51
C GLY A 75 -11.37 9.43 -6.54
N ALA A 76 -11.70 9.27 -7.82
CA ALA A 76 -10.84 9.67 -8.93
C ALA A 76 -10.35 11.12 -8.81
N GLY A 77 -9.03 11.32 -8.93
CA GLY A 77 -8.38 12.62 -8.79
C GLY A 77 -7.80 12.90 -7.40
N ASP A 78 -8.18 12.12 -6.38
CA ASP A 78 -7.63 12.31 -5.03
C ASP A 78 -6.19 11.82 -4.94
N PHE A 79 -5.38 12.58 -4.20
CA PHE A 79 -4.00 12.26 -3.88
C PHE A 79 -3.83 12.07 -2.37
N LEU A 80 -3.15 10.99 -1.99
CA LEU A 80 -2.79 10.69 -0.62
C LEU A 80 -1.28 10.58 -0.53
N GLY A 81 -0.68 11.29 0.42
CA GLY A 81 0.75 11.23 0.70
C GLY A 81 0.99 10.71 2.12
N PHE A 82 1.92 9.77 2.24
CA PHE A 82 2.33 9.15 3.49
C PHE A 82 3.80 9.50 3.72
N ALA A 83 4.01 10.55 4.49
CA ALA A 83 5.35 11.00 4.86
C ALA A 83 6.02 9.98 5.81
N ARG A 84 7.36 9.93 5.78
CA ARG A 84 8.15 9.07 6.68
C ARG A 84 7.73 9.24 8.14
N GLY A 85 7.53 8.14 8.85
CA GLY A 85 7.12 8.15 10.26
C GLY A 85 5.71 8.70 10.50
N GLY A 86 4.93 8.90 9.43
CA GLY A 86 3.54 9.30 9.48
C GLY A 86 2.61 8.24 10.11
N PRO A 87 1.31 8.56 10.19
CA PRO A 87 0.32 7.61 10.71
C PRO A 87 0.21 6.38 9.81
N ALA A 88 -0.21 5.26 10.40
CA ALA A 88 -0.49 4.05 9.64
C ALA A 88 -1.74 4.19 8.79
N HIS A 89 -1.77 3.49 7.65
CA HIS A 89 -2.84 3.60 6.67
C HIS A 89 -3.21 2.30 5.98
N VAL A 90 -4.42 2.28 5.42
CA VAL A 90 -4.90 1.26 4.48
C VAL A 90 -6.00 1.86 3.60
N LEU A 91 -6.06 1.48 2.33
CA LEU A 91 -7.19 1.77 1.45
C LEU A 91 -8.10 0.54 1.37
N THR A 92 -9.40 0.76 1.46
CA THR A 92 -10.44 -0.26 1.32
C THR A 92 -11.36 0.12 0.18
N ASN A 93 -11.66 -0.82 -0.73
CA ASN A 93 -12.72 -0.61 -1.70
C ASN A 93 -14.09 -0.88 -1.06
N THR A 94 -14.74 0.18 -0.58
CA THR A 94 -16.11 0.14 -0.02
C THR A 94 -17.20 0.36 -1.08
N GLY A 95 -16.82 0.58 -2.34
CA GLY A 95 -17.74 0.76 -3.46
C GLY A 95 -18.20 -0.56 -4.09
N SER A 96 -19.01 -0.45 -5.15
CA SER A 96 -19.49 -1.59 -5.95
C SER A 96 -18.67 -1.85 -7.22
N GLU A 97 -17.76 -0.94 -7.56
CA GLU A 97 -16.92 -1.00 -8.77
C GLU A 97 -15.44 -1.15 -8.38
N PRO A 98 -14.57 -1.62 -9.29
CA PRO A 98 -13.14 -1.68 -9.00
C PRO A 98 -12.54 -0.31 -8.67
N LEU A 99 -11.83 -0.24 -7.54
CA LEU A 99 -11.02 0.92 -7.15
C LEU A 99 -9.63 0.77 -7.78
N VAL A 100 -9.25 1.71 -8.64
CA VAL A 100 -8.00 1.69 -9.38
C VAL A 100 -7.17 2.89 -9.00
N PHE A 101 -5.91 2.67 -8.65
CA PHE A 101 -5.01 3.75 -8.25
C PHE A 101 -3.58 3.47 -8.67
N PHE A 102 -2.83 4.55 -8.86
CA PHE A 102 -1.39 4.52 -9.03
C PHE A 102 -0.74 4.75 -7.67
N VAL A 103 0.21 3.92 -7.30
CA VAL A 103 0.97 4.06 -6.06
C VAL A 103 2.45 4.11 -6.37
N VAL A 104 3.14 5.00 -5.67
CA VAL A 104 4.58 5.15 -5.72
C VAL A 104 5.11 5.07 -4.30
N GLY A 105 6.09 4.19 -4.08
CA GLY A 105 6.83 4.10 -2.83
C GLY A 105 8.32 4.15 -3.09
N GLN A 106 9.09 4.64 -2.13
CA GLN A 106 10.54 4.46 -2.14
C GLN A 106 10.91 2.97 -2.05
N ARG A 107 12.13 2.64 -2.45
CA ARG A 107 12.74 1.32 -2.26
C ARG A 107 14.09 1.51 -1.61
N LEU A 108 14.06 1.85 -0.33
CA LEU A 108 15.27 2.02 0.46
C LEU A 108 15.86 0.64 0.77
N GLU A 109 17.18 0.58 0.91
CA GLU A 109 17.83 -0.65 1.36
C GLU A 109 17.44 -0.98 2.81
N HIS A 110 17.06 0.02 3.60
CA HIS A 110 16.66 -0.16 4.99
C HIS A 110 15.34 0.56 5.25
N ASP A 111 14.43 -0.14 5.90
CA ASP A 111 13.19 0.44 6.43
C ASP A 111 12.73 -0.30 7.67
N VAL A 112 11.82 0.33 8.41
CA VAL A 112 11.07 -0.27 9.50
C VAL A 112 9.60 -0.03 9.22
N CYS A 113 8.80 -1.08 9.23
CA CYS A 113 7.38 -1.02 8.94
C CYS A 113 6.58 -1.60 10.12
N ASP A 114 5.68 -0.81 10.71
CA ASP A 114 4.80 -1.31 11.76
C ASP A 114 3.49 -1.77 11.15
N TYR A 115 2.94 -2.87 11.67
CA TYR A 115 1.59 -3.36 11.40
C TYR A 115 0.77 -3.34 12.70
N PRO A 116 0.24 -2.18 13.13
CA PRO A 116 -0.34 -2.02 14.47
C PRO A 116 -1.50 -2.98 14.78
N ARG A 117 -2.35 -3.29 13.79
CA ARG A 117 -3.47 -4.22 13.98
C ARG A 117 -3.03 -5.67 14.20
N LYS A 118 -1.79 -6.00 13.85
CA LYS A 118 -1.18 -7.31 14.05
C LYS A 118 -0.26 -7.35 15.27
N GLY A 119 0.08 -6.19 15.84
CA GLY A 119 1.01 -6.09 16.95
C GLY A 119 2.44 -6.49 16.57
N VAL A 120 2.84 -6.29 15.31
CA VAL A 120 4.19 -6.65 14.83
C VAL A 120 4.88 -5.51 14.10
N ARG A 121 6.21 -5.50 14.17
CA ARG A 121 7.13 -4.63 13.44
C ARG A 121 8.01 -5.46 12.54
N LEU A 122 8.16 -5.04 11.29
CA LEU A 122 9.10 -5.57 10.32
C LEU A 122 10.34 -4.67 10.25
N TYR A 123 11.52 -5.27 10.42
CA TYR A 123 12.81 -4.65 10.09
C TYR A 123 13.29 -5.17 8.74
N ILE A 124 13.73 -4.26 7.88
CA ILE A 124 14.23 -4.56 6.53
C ILE A 124 15.69 -4.07 6.44
N ALA A 125 16.58 -4.97 6.02
CA ALA A 125 17.99 -4.68 5.72
C ALA A 125 18.41 -5.43 4.45
N GLY A 126 18.27 -4.77 3.30
CA GLY A 126 18.51 -5.35 1.98
C GLY A 126 17.54 -6.49 1.68
N LYS A 127 18.01 -7.73 1.75
CA LYS A 127 17.20 -8.94 1.55
C LYS A 127 16.77 -9.59 2.86
N ASP A 128 17.32 -9.13 3.98
CA ASP A 128 17.06 -9.70 5.28
C ASP A 128 15.85 -8.98 5.90
N GLU A 129 14.88 -9.78 6.33
CA GLU A 129 13.63 -9.32 6.91
C GLU A 129 13.40 -10.03 8.25
N ALA A 130 12.99 -9.28 9.27
CA ALA A 130 12.69 -9.82 10.60
C ALA A 130 11.44 -9.18 11.19
N TYR A 131 10.47 -10.03 11.58
CA TYR A 131 9.31 -9.63 12.37
C TYR A 131 9.61 -9.73 13.86
N VAL A 132 9.18 -8.73 14.62
CA VAL A 132 9.16 -8.73 16.09
C VAL A 132 7.81 -8.25 16.59
N ASP A 133 7.47 -8.56 17.83
CA ASP A 133 6.28 -8.01 18.49
C ASP A 133 6.47 -6.50 18.77
N LEU A 134 5.38 -5.72 18.68
CA LEU A 134 5.33 -4.27 18.96
C LEU A 134 5.25 -3.94 20.46
#